data_AF-A0A2E8YZG4-F1
#
_entry.id   AF-A0A2E8YZG4-F1
#
_cell.length_a   1.000
_cell.length_b   1.000
_cell.length_c   1.000
_cell.angle_alpha   90.00
_cell.angle_beta   90.00
_cell.angle_gamma   90.00
#
_symmetry.space_group_name_H-M   'P 1'
#
loop_
_entity.id
_entity.type
_entity.pdbx_description
1 polymer ?
#
loop_
_entity_poly.entity_id
_entity_poly.type
_entity_poly.pdbx_seq_one_letter_code
_entity_poly.pdbx_strand_id
1 'polypeptide(L)' 'MTMTPPVPAPTFRADDTVLDRRMTQRATLRSKHTQGLTRLMTERTDLRGVHALADFVDDSIRWSA' A
#
# COMPACT_ATOMS: atom_id res chain seq x y z
N MET A 1 -31.10 38.67 12.21
CA MET A 1 -31.39 37.28 11.78
C MET A 1 -30.41 36.92 10.67
N THR A 2 -29.27 36.34 11.02
CA THR A 2 -28.25 35.93 10.06
C THR A 2 -28.58 34.51 9.60
N MET A 3 -29.05 34.34 8.37
CA MET A 3 -29.25 33.02 7.75
C MET A 3 -27.88 32.50 7.30
N THR A 4 -27.33 31.53 8.01
CA THR A 4 -26.16 30.77 7.54
C THR A 4 -26.58 29.95 6.32
N PRO A 5 -25.94 30.09 5.14
CA PRO A 5 -26.27 29.27 3.98
C PRO A 5 -25.90 27.80 4.25
N PRO A 6 -26.70 26.83 3.78
CA PRO A 6 -26.39 25.42 3.95
C PRO A 6 -25.11 25.07 3.20
N VAL A 7 -24.18 24.40 3.88
CA VAL A 7 -22.96 23.85 3.28
C VAL A 7 -23.38 22.88 2.17
N PRO A 8 -22.88 23.01 0.92
CA PRO A 8 -23.22 22.10 -0.15
C PRO A 8 -22.72 20.68 0.18
N ALA A 9 -23.56 19.67 -0.06
CA ALA A 9 -23.18 18.28 0.11
C ALA A 9 -22.00 17.92 -0.82
N PRO A 10 -21.04 17.08 -0.38
CA PRO A 10 -19.93 16.68 -1.21
C PRO A 10 -20.45 15.93 -2.45
N THR A 11 -20.28 16.54 -3.62
CA THR A 11 -20.60 15.92 -4.90
C THR A 11 -19.44 15.01 -5.30
N PHE A 12 -19.57 13.70 -5.07
CA PHE A 12 -18.60 12.71 -5.53
C PHE A 12 -18.63 12.65 -7.06
N ARG A 13 -17.50 12.96 -7.70
CA ARG A 13 -17.40 13.00 -9.17
C ARG A 13 -17.01 11.63 -9.70
N ALA A 14 -17.35 11.36 -10.96
CA ALA A 14 -16.92 10.13 -11.63
C ALA A 14 -15.39 9.93 -11.57
N ASP A 15 -14.61 11.02 -11.58
CA ASP A 15 -13.15 10.99 -11.42
C ASP A 15 -12.71 10.39 -10.09
N ASP A 16 -13.44 10.64 -9.00
CA ASP A 16 -13.13 10.12 -7.67
C ASP A 16 -13.27 8.58 -7.66
N THR A 17 -14.24 8.02 -8.40
CA THR A 17 -14.40 6.55 -8.55
C THR A 17 -13.22 5.91 -9.29
N VAL A 18 -12.66 6.62 -10.29
CA VAL A 18 -11.53 6.14 -11.08
C VAL A 18 -10.25 6.19 -10.26
N LEU A 19 -10.06 7.26 -9.50
CA LEU A 19 -8.94 7.38 -8.56
C LEU A 19 -8.99 6.31 -7.48
N ASP A 20 -10.15 6.10 -6.86
CA ASP A 20 -10.35 5.06 -5.84
C ASP A 20 -10.04 3.64 -6.38
N ARG A 21 -10.53 3.33 -7.59
CA ARG A 21 -10.22 2.07 -8.26
C ARG A 21 -8.72 1.88 -8.48
N ARG A 22 -8.02 2.94 -8.93
CA ARG A 22 -6.56 2.90 -9.15
C ARG A 22 -5.80 2.72 -7.84
N MET A 23 -6.22 3.39 -6.77
CA MET A 23 -5.64 3.23 -5.44
C MET A 23 -5.83 1.81 -4.93
N THR A 24 -7.03 1.25 -5.07
CA THR A 24 -7.34 -0.14 -4.71
C THR A 24 -6.48 -1.12 -5.49
N GLN A 25 -6.39 -0.96 -6.81
CA GLN A 25 -5.55 -1.82 -7.65
C GLN A 25 -4.07 -1.76 -7.23
N ARG A 26 -3.55 -0.56 -6.96
CA ARG A 26 -2.18 -0.38 -6.48
C ARG A 26 -1.96 -1.05 -5.12
N ALA A 27 -2.92 -0.91 -4.21
CA ALA A 27 -2.87 -1.55 -2.89
C ALA A 27 -2.87 -3.09 -3.02
N THR A 28 -3.70 -3.65 -3.90
CA THR A 28 -3.72 -5.09 -4.18
C THR A 28 -2.39 -5.59 -4.75
N LEU A 29 -1.83 -4.89 -5.74
CA LEU A 29 -0.55 -5.27 -6.33
C LEU A 29 0.60 -5.19 -5.32
N ARG A 30 0.63 -4.13 -4.50
CA ARG A 30 1.60 -3.98 -3.41
C ARG A 30 1.47 -5.13 -2.41
N SER A 31 0.25 -5.45 -1.98
CA SER A 31 0.00 -6.56 -1.04
C SER A 31 0.49 -7.90 -1.59
N LYS A 32 0.16 -8.22 -2.85
CA LYS A 32 0.65 -9.44 -3.53
C LYS A 32 2.17 -9.48 -3.62
N HIS A 33 2.79 -8.35 -3.93
CA HIS A 33 4.25 -8.26 -4.03
C HIS A 33 4.93 -8.48 -2.68
N THR A 34 4.48 -7.78 -1.62
CA THR A 34 5.00 -7.96 -0.26
C THR A 34 4.83 -9.41 0.19
N GLN A 35 3.67 -10.03 -0.06
CA GLN A 35 3.45 -11.45 0.26
C GLN A 35 4.43 -12.38 -0.45
N GLY A 36 4.70 -12.13 -1.74
CA GLY A 36 5.69 -12.88 -2.51
C GLY A 36 7.11 -12.74 -1.95
N LEU A 37 7.50 -11.52 -1.58
CA LEU A 37 8.80 -11.26 -0.95
C LEU A 37 8.90 -11.92 0.43
N THR A 38 7.87 -11.85 1.26
CA THR A 38 7.85 -12.53 2.57
C THR A 38 8.04 -14.04 2.41
N ARG A 39 7.32 -14.66 1.46
CA ARG A 39 7.49 -16.10 1.18
C ARG A 39 8.92 -16.42 0.73
N LEU A 40 9.46 -15.64 -0.21
CA LEU A 40 10.82 -15.82 -0.70
C LEU A 40 11.85 -15.67 0.43
N MET A 41 11.68 -14.70 1.33
CA MET A 41 12.60 -14.49 2.47
C MET A 41 12.48 -15.59 3.53
N THR A 42 11.31 -16.20 3.70
CA THR A 42 11.18 -17.43 4.50
C THR A 42 11.99 -18.57 3.88
N GLU A 43 11.88 -18.78 2.57
CA GLU A 43 12.63 -19.82 1.84
C GLU A 43 14.14 -19.54 1.82
N ARG A 44 14.54 -18.26 1.82
CA ARG A 44 15.94 -17.78 1.77
C ARG A 44 16.46 -17.26 3.10
N THR A 45 16.05 -17.89 4.20
CA THR A 45 16.57 -17.55 5.54
C THR A 45 18.09 -17.69 5.63
N ASP A 46 18.69 -18.55 4.79
CA ASP A 46 20.13 -18.74 4.65
C ASP A 46 20.90 -17.46 4.27
N LEU A 47 20.25 -16.50 3.62
CA LEU A 47 20.90 -15.28 3.14
C LEU A 47 20.87 -14.13 4.14
N ARG A 48 20.06 -14.23 5.21
CA ARG A 48 19.94 -13.15 6.20
C ARG A 48 21.24 -13.00 6.99
N GLY A 49 21.72 -11.76 7.10
CA GLY A 49 23.00 -11.37 7.72
C GLY A 49 24.23 -11.70 6.88
N VAL A 50 24.07 -12.37 5.73
CA VAL A 50 25.17 -12.77 4.83
C VAL A 50 25.14 -11.97 3.54
N HIS A 51 23.94 -11.73 3.00
CA HIS A 51 23.76 -11.03 1.74
C HIS A 51 23.01 -9.71 1.94
N ALA A 52 23.69 -8.59 1.69
CA ALA A 52 23.16 -7.24 1.94
C ALA A 52 21.80 -6.96 1.29
N LEU A 53 21.52 -7.52 0.10
CA LEU A 53 20.20 -7.37 -0.52
C LEU A 53 19.10 -8.10 0.27
N ALA A 54 19.39 -9.27 0.83
CA ALA A 54 18.41 -10.00 1.64
C ALA A 54 18.09 -9.22 2.92
N ASP A 55 19.11 -8.62 3.55
CA ASP A 55 18.93 -7.77 4.73
C ASP A 55 18.12 -6.50 4.42
N PHE A 56 18.42 -5.86 3.29
CA PHE A 56 17.65 -4.70 2.83
C PHE A 56 16.19 -5.05 2.54
N VAL A 57 15.93 -6.17 1.88
CA VAL A 57 14.57 -6.62 1.57
C VAL A 57 13.84 -6.99 2.85
N ASP A 58 14.49 -7.66 3.80
CA ASP A 58 13.90 -8.02 5.09
C ASP A 58 13.50 -6.78 5.90
N ASP A 59 14.36 -5.78 5.98
CA ASP A 59 14.04 -4.51 6.64
C ASP A 59 12.91 -3.76 5.91
N SER A 60 12.93 -3.75 4.57
CA SER A 60 11.86 -3.16 3.76
C SER A 60 10.50 -3.83 4.00
N ILE A 61 10.47 -5.16 4.13
CA ILE A 61 9.25 -5.91 4.47
C ILE A 61 8.78 -5.54 5.87
N ARG A 62 9.70 -5.52 6.86
CA ARG A 62 9.41 -5.19 8.26
C ARG A 62 8.69 -3.86 8.43
N TRP A 63 9.07 -2.84 7.65
CA TRP A 63 8.45 -1.51 7.69
C TRP A 63 7.23 -1.35 6.77
N SER A 64 6.94 -2.34 5.92
CA SER A 64 5.80 -2.32 4.99
C SER A 64 4.53 -3.00 5.53
N ALA A 65 4.67 -3.78 6.62
CA ALA A 65 3.60 -4.52 7.28
C ALA A 65 2.74 -3.62 8.18
#